data_AF-L8ICA1-F1
#
_entry.id   AF-L8ICA1-F1
#
_cell.length_a   1.000
_cell.length_b   1.000
_cell.length_c   1.000
_cell.angle_alpha   90.00
_cell.angle_beta   90.00
_cell.angle_gamma   90.00
#
_symmetry.space_group_name_H-M   'P 1'
#
loop_
_entity.id
_entity.type
_entity.pdbx_description
1 polymer ?
#
loop_
_entity_poly.entity_id
_entity_poly.type
_entity_poly.pdbx_seq_one_letter_code
_entity_poly.pdbx_strand_id
1 'polypeptide(L)'
;NSTREPPASGRVALVKVLDKWPLRSGGLQREQVISVGSCAPLERNQRYIFFLEPTEQPLVFKTAFAPLNTNGKNLKKEVGKILCTDCGELPPLSAGERGEGRGGGRW
;
A
#
# COMPACT_ATOMS: atom_id res chain seq x y z
N ASN A 1 -20.55 -37.61 -6.62
CA ASN A 1 -19.53 -36.75 -7.24
C ASN A 1 -19.74 -35.35 -6.67
N SER A 2 -19.13 -35.08 -5.51
CA SER A 2 -19.43 -33.89 -4.71
C SER A 2 -18.50 -32.76 -5.17
N THR A 3 -19.06 -31.77 -5.86
CA THR A 3 -18.38 -30.52 -6.16
C THR A 3 -18.07 -29.84 -4.84
N ARG A 4 -16.89 -30.14 -4.30
CA ARG A 4 -16.31 -29.43 -3.16
C ARG A 4 -15.83 -28.10 -3.70
N GLU A 5 -16.76 -27.14 -3.76
CA GLU A 5 -16.42 -25.72 -3.79
C GLU A 5 -15.29 -25.52 -2.76
N PRO A 6 -14.11 -25.01 -3.16
CA PRO A 6 -13.09 -24.71 -2.19
C PRO A 6 -13.71 -23.72 -1.20
N PRO A 7 -13.45 -23.86 0.11
CA PRO A 7 -13.94 -22.87 1.06
C PRO A 7 -13.48 -21.50 0.58
N ALA A 8 -14.20 -20.44 0.93
CA ALA A 8 -13.75 -19.05 0.77
C ALA A 8 -12.48 -18.73 1.62
N SER A 9 -11.54 -19.68 1.74
CA SER A 9 -10.13 -19.46 2.03
C SER A 9 -9.58 -18.57 0.95
N GLY A 10 -9.21 -17.35 1.32
CA GLY A 10 -8.51 -16.42 0.44
C GLY A 10 -7.40 -17.12 -0.34
N ARG A 11 -7.19 -16.70 -1.58
CA ARG A 11 -6.18 -17.30 -2.46
C ARG A 11 -4.82 -17.05 -1.84
N VAL A 12 -4.15 -18.09 -1.38
CA VAL A 12 -2.78 -17.98 -0.87
C VAL A 12 -1.81 -18.00 -2.06
N ALA A 13 -0.93 -17.02 -2.12
CA ALA A 13 0.09 -16.92 -3.15
C ALA A 13 1.50 -16.86 -2.53
N LEU A 14 2.44 -17.56 -3.15
CA LEU A 14 3.86 -17.42 -2.82
C LEU A 14 4.45 -16.32 -3.69
N VAL A 15 5.03 -15.31 -3.05
CA VAL A 15 5.62 -14.16 -3.75
C VAL A 15 7.05 -13.93 -3.28
N LYS A 16 7.91 -13.52 -4.22
CA LYS A 16 9.28 -13.12 -3.91
C LYS A 16 9.31 -11.62 -3.65
N VAL A 17 9.87 -11.23 -2.50
CA VAL A 17 10.08 -9.83 -2.14
C VAL A 17 11.17 -9.25 -3.04
N LEU A 18 10.79 -8.33 -3.91
CA LEU A 18 11.74 -7.64 -4.80
C LEU A 18 12.27 -6.35 -4.17
N ASP A 19 11.41 -5.63 -3.47
CA ASP A 19 11.74 -4.39 -2.78
C ASP A 19 10.83 -4.23 -1.56
N LYS A 20 11.23 -3.37 -0.63
CA LYS A 20 10.48 -3.07 0.58
C LYS A 20 10.54 -1.59 0.90
N TRP A 21 9.46 -1.09 1.50
CA TRP A 21 9.53 0.25 2.09
C TRP A 21 10.58 0.27 3.20
N PRO A 22 11.47 1.27 3.24
CA PRO A 22 12.51 1.36 4.26
C PRO A 22 11.93 1.55 5.66
N LEU A 23 10.77 2.19 5.75
CA LEU A 23 10.02 2.38 6.98
C LEU A 23 9.04 1.22 7.17
N ARG A 24 8.97 0.70 8.40
CA ARG A 24 7.93 -0.26 8.83
C ARG A 24 7.85 -1.52 7.98
N SER A 25 8.99 -2.03 7.51
CA SER A 25 9.05 -3.22 6.65
C SER A 25 8.64 -4.53 7.34
N GLY A 26 8.28 -4.50 8.63
CA GLY A 26 7.78 -5.67 9.35
C GLY A 26 8.72 -6.87 9.36
N GLY A 27 10.04 -6.64 9.26
CA GLY A 27 11.04 -7.72 9.21
C GLY A 27 11.22 -8.39 7.84
N LEU A 28 10.53 -7.93 6.79
CA LEU A 28 10.70 -8.45 5.42
C LEU A 28 12.15 -8.25 4.93
N GLN A 29 12.70 -9.30 4.31
CA GLN A 29 14.00 -9.26 3.66
C GLN A 29 13.84 -9.25 2.15
N ARG A 30 14.75 -8.57 1.45
CA ARG A 30 14.78 -8.58 0.00
C ARG A 30 15.16 -10.00 -0.48
N GLU A 31 14.66 -10.38 -1.66
CA GLU A 31 14.78 -11.73 -2.24
C GLU A 31 14.10 -12.87 -1.47
N GLN A 32 13.51 -12.59 -0.30
CA GLN A 32 12.79 -13.58 0.52
C GLN A 32 11.50 -14.02 -0.15
N VAL A 33 11.14 -15.30 -0.03
CA VAL A 33 9.83 -15.81 -0.44
C VAL A 33 8.90 -15.81 0.75
N ILE A 34 7.71 -15.25 0.57
CA ILE A 34 6.66 -15.16 1.60
C ILE A 34 5.34 -15.72 1.07
N SER A 35 4.49 -16.14 1.99
CA SER A 35 3.11 -16.55 1.72
C SER A 35 2.18 -15.37 2.00
N VAL A 36 1.39 -14.97 1.01
CA VAL A 36 0.43 -13.88 1.14
C VAL A 36 -0.99 -14.40 0.89
N GLY A 37 -1.88 -14.22 1.86
CA GLY A 37 -3.31 -14.41 1.66
C GLY A 37 -3.88 -13.22 0.90
N SER A 38 -4.35 -13.43 -0.34
CA SER A 38 -4.92 -12.38 -1.18
C SER A 38 -6.41 -12.59 -1.44
N CYS A 39 -7.15 -11.49 -1.46
CA CYS A 39 -8.55 -11.43 -1.88
C CYS A 39 -8.71 -11.27 -3.41
N ALA A 40 -7.62 -11.09 -4.16
CA ALA A 40 -7.64 -10.84 -5.60
C ALA A 40 -6.82 -11.90 -6.37
N PRO A 41 -7.15 -12.18 -7.64
CA PRO A 41 -6.32 -13.01 -8.51
C PRO A 41 -4.97 -12.33 -8.77
N LEU A 42 -3.90 -13.12 -8.67
CA LEU A 42 -2.55 -12.70 -9.03
C LEU A 42 -2.10 -13.45 -10.28
N GLU A 43 -1.42 -12.74 -11.18
CA GLU A 43 -0.82 -13.32 -12.38
C GLU A 43 0.63 -13.71 -12.11
N ARG A 44 1.05 -14.84 -12.68
CA ARG A 44 2.45 -15.28 -12.60
C ARG A 44 3.35 -14.33 -13.40
N ASN A 45 4.59 -14.17 -12.95
CA ASN A 45 5.62 -13.34 -13.58
C ASN A 45 5.28 -11.84 -13.66
N GLN A 46 4.27 -11.40 -12.89
CA GLN A 46 3.86 -10.01 -12.81
C GLN A 46 4.31 -9.41 -11.47
N ARG A 47 4.67 -8.13 -11.48
CA ARG A 47 5.09 -7.40 -10.28
C ARG A 47 3.90 -6.68 -9.67
N TYR A 48 3.79 -6.76 -8.35
CA TYR A 48 2.72 -6.14 -7.57
C TYR A 48 3.28 -5.41 -6.35
N ILE A 49 2.54 -4.41 -5.90
CA ILE A 49 2.70 -3.79 -4.59
C ILE A 49 1.68 -4.40 -3.64
N PHE A 50 2.17 -4.94 -2.53
CA PHE A 50 1.33 -5.53 -1.48
C PHE A 50 1.38 -4.65 -0.22
N PHE A 51 0.20 -4.42 0.37
CA PHE A 51 0.06 -3.83 1.70
C PHE A 51 -0.23 -4.97 2.67
N LEU A 52 0.74 -5.28 3.52
CA LEU A 52 0.77 -6.52 4.29
C LEU A 52 0.55 -6.26 5.77
N GLU A 53 -0.21 -7.16 6.38
CA GLU A 53 -0.33 -7.30 7.83
C GLU A 53 0.37 -8.59 8.27
N PRO A 54 1.19 -8.53 9.34
CA PRO A 54 1.81 -9.71 9.90
C PRO A 54 0.75 -10.66 10.45
N THR A 55 1.02 -11.96 10.37
CA THR A 55 0.23 -12.98 11.06
C THR A 55 1.03 -13.57 12.22
N GLU A 56 0.40 -14.44 13.01
CA GLU A 56 1.08 -15.20 14.06
C GLU A 56 2.16 -16.14 13.50
N GLN A 57 2.07 -16.50 12.22
CA GLN A 57 3.03 -17.38 11.56
C GLN A 57 4.12 -16.56 10.85
N PRO A 58 5.40 -16.92 11.01
CA PRO A 58 6.49 -16.24 10.32
C PRO A 58 6.38 -16.43 8.81
N LEU A 59 6.72 -15.40 8.05
CA LEU A 59 6.68 -15.39 6.57
C LEU A 59 5.28 -15.55 5.97
N VAL A 60 4.23 -15.60 6.79
CA VAL A 60 2.84 -15.63 6.37
C VAL A 60 2.23 -14.27 6.68
N PHE A 61 1.73 -13.62 5.64
CA PHE A 61 1.15 -12.29 5.71
C PHE A 61 -0.25 -12.30 5.12
N LYS A 62 -1.08 -11.37 5.57
CA LYS A 62 -2.38 -11.09 4.96
C LYS A 62 -2.32 -9.77 4.21
N THR A 63 -3.05 -9.65 3.12
CA THR A 63 -3.17 -8.37 2.41
C THR A 63 -4.22 -7.51 3.09
N ALA A 64 -3.84 -6.33 3.59
CA ALA A 64 -4.78 -5.32 4.09
C ALA A 64 -5.62 -4.70 2.96
N PHE A 65 -5.02 -4.58 1.77
CA PHE A 65 -5.65 -3.99 0.59
C PHE A 65 -5.41 -4.86 -0.64
N ALA A 66 -6.23 -4.65 -1.69
CA ALA A 66 -6.03 -5.31 -2.97
C ALA A 66 -4.61 -5.02 -3.53
N PRO A 67 -3.86 -6.06 -3.96
CA PRO A 67 -2.54 -5.86 -4.55
C PRO A 67 -2.59 -4.96 -5.79
N LEU A 68 -1.69 -4.00 -5.89
CA LEU A 68 -1.63 -3.08 -7.04
C LEU A 68 -0.63 -3.58 -8.07
N ASN A 69 -1.05 -3.72 -9.32
CA ASN A 69 -0.15 -4.09 -10.41
C ASN A 69 0.78 -2.92 -10.76
N THR A 70 2.10 -3.14 -10.78
CA THR A 70 3.07 -2.08 -11.08
C THR A 70 3.03 -1.56 -12.51
N ASN A 71 2.48 -2.34 -13.45
CA ASN A 71 2.27 -1.91 -14.84
C ASN A 71 0.98 -1.07 -15.02
N GLY A 72 0.21 -0.87 -13.95
CA GLY A 72 -1.04 -0.12 -14.00
C GLY A 72 -0.82 1.38 -14.26
N LYS A 73 -1.74 1.99 -15.02
CA LYS A 73 -1.81 3.45 -15.14
C LYS A 73 -2.22 4.04 -13.79
N ASN A 74 -1.54 5.09 -13.32
CA ASN A 74 -1.82 5.80 -12.04
C ASN A 74 -1.35 5.12 -10.74
N LEU A 75 -0.36 4.21 -10.78
CA LEU A 75 0.16 3.52 -9.59
C LEU A 75 0.44 4.46 -8.41
N LYS A 76 1.11 5.60 -8.64
CA LYS A 76 1.43 6.57 -7.58
C LYS A 76 0.19 7.12 -6.89
N LYS A 77 -0.88 7.38 -7.64
CA LYS A 77 -2.15 7.90 -7.10
C LYS A 77 -2.85 6.85 -6.25
N GLU A 78 -2.91 5.60 -6.73
CA GLU A 78 -3.56 4.51 -6.00
C GLU A 78 -2.79 4.13 -4.73
N VAL A 79 -1.46 4.06 -4.79
CA VAL A 79 -0.61 3.89 -3.60
C VAL A 79 -0.83 5.04 -2.61
N GLY A 80 -0.91 6.28 -3.12
CA GLY A 80 -1.18 7.46 -2.30
C GLY A 80 -2.51 7.37 -1.54
N LYS A 81 -3.60 6.97 -2.20
CA LYS A 81 -4.92 6.79 -1.56
C LYS A 81 -4.91 5.76 -0.43
N ILE A 82 -4.16 4.66 -0.62
CA ILE A 82 -4.08 3.60 0.38
C ILE A 82 -3.26 4.06 1.60
N LEU A 83 -2.12 4.72 1.36
CA LEU A 83 -1.25 5.21 2.43
C LEU A 83 -1.84 6.43 3.16
N CYS A 84 -2.67 7.20 2.47
CA CYS A 84 -3.24 8.44 2.96
C CYS A 84 -4.73 8.25 3.24
N THR A 85 -5.03 7.62 4.37
CA THR A 85 -6.42 7.43 4.82
C THR A 85 -7.04 8.71 5.37
N ASP A 86 -6.22 9.71 5.73
CA ASP A 86 -6.66 10.94 6.40
C ASP A 86 -5.65 12.11 6.30
N CYS A 87 -4.73 12.11 5.32
CA CYS A 87 -3.98 13.35 5.08
C CYS A 87 -4.96 14.30 4.40
N GLY A 88 -5.59 15.14 5.22
CA GLY A 88 -6.52 16.17 4.79
C GLY A 88 -6.03 16.78 3.49
N GLU A 89 -6.94 16.83 2.52
CA GLU A 89 -6.84 17.71 1.37
C GLU A 89 -6.20 18.99 1.89
N LEU A 90 -4.96 19.29 1.47
CA LEU A 90 -4.34 20.57 1.81
C LEU A 90 -5.42 21.60 1.52
N PRO A 91 -5.91 22.39 2.50
CA PRO A 91 -6.86 23.43 2.18
C PRO A 91 -6.19 24.20 1.04
N PRO A 92 -6.90 24.48 -0.07
CA PRO A 92 -6.31 25.27 -1.14
C PRO A 92 -5.67 26.45 -0.43
N LEU A 93 -4.36 26.68 -0.67
CA LEU A 93 -3.66 27.83 -0.13
C LEU A 93 -4.53 29.03 -0.50
N SER A 94 -5.39 29.45 0.42
CA SER A 94 -6.15 30.66 0.32
C SER A 94 -5.05 31.67 0.17
N ALA A 95 -4.98 32.23 -1.03
CA ALA A 95 -4.02 33.23 -1.43
C ALA A 95 -3.76 34.11 -0.21
N GLY A 96 -2.49 34.12 0.25
CA GLY A 96 -2.10 34.93 1.39
C GLY A 96 -2.76 36.28 1.25
N GLU A 97 -3.57 36.63 2.25
CA GLU A 97 -4.16 37.94 2.34
C GLU A 97 -3.05 38.93 2.05
N ARG A 98 -3.21 39.69 0.96
CA ARG A 98 -2.38 40.84 0.67
C ARG A 98 -2.75 41.87 1.74
N GLY A 99 -2.19 41.68 2.93
CA GLY A 99 -2.21 42.63 4.02
C GLY A 99 -1.46 43.87 3.55
N GLU A 100 -2.21 44.86 3.12
CA GLU A 100 -1.76 46.24 3.00
C GLU A 100 -1.49 46.77 4.41
N GLY A 101 -0.34 46.36 4.96
CA GLY A 101 0.17 46.81 6.25
C GLY A 101 1.30 47.81 6.02
N ARG A 102 0.95 49.09 6.07
CA ARG A 102 1.90 50.21 6.10
C ARG A 102 3.07 49.91 7.04
N GLY A 103 4.28 50.14 6.53
CA GLY A 103 5.50 50.05 7.32
C GLY A 103 5.48 50.93 8.57
N GLY A 104 6.09 50.42 9.64
CA GLY A 104 6.39 51.19 10.84
C GLY A 104 6.90 50.35 12.00
N GLY A 105 8.23 50.36 12.21
CA GLY A 105 8.84 50.32 13.54
C GLY A 105 9.24 48.96 14.16
N ARG A 106 10.57 48.73 14.25
CA ARG A 106 11.38 48.60 15.50
C ARG A 106 10.64 47.93 16.69
N TRP A 107 11.06 46.80 17.26
CA TRP A 107 12.38 46.31 17.70
C TRP A 107 12.41 44.78 17.62
#